data_AF-A0A932E544-F1
#
_entry.id   AF-A0A932E544-F1
#
_cell.length_a   1.000
_cell.length_b   1.000
_cell.length_c   1.000
_cell.angle_alpha   90.00
_cell.angle_beta   90.00
_cell.angle_gamma   90.00
#
_symmetry.space_group_name_H-M   'P 1'
#
loop_
_entity.id
_entity.type
_entity.pdbx_description
1 polymer ?
#
loop_
_entity_poly.entity_id
_entity_poly.type
_entity_poly.pdbx_seq_one_letter_code
_entity_poly.pdbx_strand_id
1 'polypeptide(L)'
;MTHCYRAFICYSQRDRTEAERLHRRLESYQVPPRLVGKDGQHGPVPARLYPVFRDREELGASADIGERLRGALRQSAFLVVLCSPAAAQSRWVNAEIETFCAFAPGNRDRVLAVLVSGEPASGNAATECFPPALLSPVGAAAGLTTRYPLAADFRPGRDRRADAELRLIAALFGVEFDTLKQREQERRIGRLRVALAGALALSLMFAALAVFAYQQRLRAHESAALADEARRQAETETATSKAISDFLQNDLLAQAAPDNQPDRDLKLKTVLERAAKRVEGRFPKQPLVEASIRATLGDTFVSLTDYPQARNQYEAARRLFTANSGAEAANTLQVGVSLTGVYVMLAKYKEAEALGVGTLVALRRGAGNDNPSTLRLMSNLGTLYQKQGRYQEAEAVSMELIPLQSRVVGP
;
A
#
# COMPACT_ATOMS: atom_id res chain seq x y z
N MET A 1 -18.54 -67.00 -4.30
CA MET A 1 -19.00 -66.83 -2.90
C MET A 1 -18.99 -65.35 -2.59
N THR A 2 -20.13 -64.77 -2.25
CA THR A 2 -20.24 -63.36 -1.86
C THR A 2 -19.89 -63.28 -0.38
N HIS A 3 -18.72 -62.74 -0.05
CA HIS A 3 -18.32 -62.52 1.34
C HIS A 3 -19.12 -61.36 1.94
N CYS A 4 -19.65 -61.53 3.15
CA CYS A 4 -20.38 -60.49 3.86
C CYS A 4 -19.44 -59.44 4.46
N TYR A 5 -18.24 -59.86 4.89
CA TYR A 5 -17.22 -58.97 5.45
C TYR A 5 -16.02 -58.84 4.51
N ARG A 6 -15.48 -57.62 4.42
CA ARG A 6 -14.30 -57.33 3.60
C ARG A 6 -13.02 -57.80 4.24
N ALA A 7 -12.93 -57.76 5.57
CA ALA A 7 -11.81 -58.31 6.32
C ALA A 7 -12.27 -58.67 7.73
N PHE A 8 -11.57 -59.63 8.33
CA PHE A 8 -11.65 -59.98 9.74
C PHE A 8 -10.34 -59.59 10.42
N ILE A 9 -10.38 -58.83 11.52
CA ILE A 9 -9.19 -58.47 12.29
C ILE A 9 -9.02 -59.46 13.44
N CYS A 10 -7.98 -60.29 13.35
CA CYS A 10 -7.55 -61.25 14.37
C CYS A 10 -6.42 -60.65 15.20
N TYR A 11 -6.57 -60.63 16.53
CA TYR A 11 -5.63 -59.97 17.43
C TYR A 11 -5.66 -60.55 18.86
N SER A 12 -4.59 -60.36 19.63
CA SER A 12 -4.58 -60.67 21.06
C SER A 12 -5.22 -59.53 21.86
N GLN A 13 -5.86 -59.79 23.00
CA GLN A 13 -6.45 -58.73 23.85
C GLN A 13 -5.44 -57.63 24.24
N ARG A 14 -4.15 -57.97 24.33
CA ARG A 14 -3.08 -57.01 24.62
C ARG A 14 -2.81 -56.03 23.47
N ASP A 15 -3.24 -56.36 22.25
CA ASP A 15 -3.10 -55.53 21.04
C ASP A 15 -4.39 -54.76 20.70
N ARG A 16 -5.36 -54.73 21.63
CA ARG A 16 -6.69 -54.15 21.40
C ARG A 16 -6.64 -52.73 20.85
N THR A 17 -5.86 -51.85 21.45
CA THR A 17 -5.75 -50.44 21.03
C THR A 17 -5.34 -50.31 19.56
N GLU A 18 -4.43 -51.17 19.11
CA GLU A 18 -3.94 -51.18 17.73
C GLU A 18 -4.99 -51.77 16.78
N ALA A 19 -5.74 -52.78 17.22
CA ALA A 19 -6.89 -53.31 16.49
C ALA A 19 -8.01 -52.28 16.30
N GLU A 20 -8.39 -51.50 17.32
CA GLU A 20 -9.45 -50.48 17.18
C GLU A 20 -9.01 -49.34 16.25
N ARG A 21 -7.73 -48.95 16.33
CA ARG A 21 -7.18 -47.93 15.44
C ARG A 21 -7.17 -48.40 14.01
N LEU A 22 -6.77 -49.64 13.75
CA LEU A 22 -6.78 -50.23 12.42
C LEU A 22 -8.21 -50.38 11.88
N HIS A 23 -9.13 -50.90 12.69
CA HIS A 23 -10.53 -51.08 12.33
C HIS A 23 -11.18 -49.77 11.86
N ARG A 24 -11.11 -48.71 12.68
CA ARG A 24 -11.61 -47.37 12.31
C ARG A 24 -10.96 -46.84 11.02
N ARG A 25 -9.67 -47.12 10.84
CA ARG A 25 -8.94 -46.66 9.65
C ARG A 25 -9.43 -47.34 8.38
N LEU A 26 -9.65 -48.66 8.42
CA LEU A 26 -10.15 -49.43 7.28
C LEU A 26 -11.58 -48.99 6.92
N GLU A 27 -12.49 -48.88 7.90
CA GLU A 27 -13.88 -48.50 7.62
C GLU A 27 -14.03 -47.06 7.11
N SER A 28 -13.23 -46.12 7.61
CA SER A 28 -13.25 -44.72 7.17
C SER A 28 -12.50 -44.47 5.86
N TYR A 29 -11.77 -45.45 5.33
CA TYR A 29 -11.00 -45.28 4.11
C TYR A 29 -11.92 -45.15 2.88
N GLN A 30 -11.84 -44.00 2.22
CA GLN A 30 -12.53 -43.74 0.96
C GLN A 30 -11.64 -44.08 -0.24
N VAL A 31 -12.08 -45.05 -1.03
CA VAL A 31 -11.33 -45.48 -2.21
C VAL A 31 -11.34 -44.38 -3.27
N PRO A 32 -10.19 -44.14 -3.94
CA PRO A 32 -10.12 -43.25 -5.09
C PRO A 32 -11.18 -43.57 -6.15
N PRO A 33 -12.03 -42.63 -6.62
CA PRO A 33 -13.05 -42.90 -7.63
C PRO A 33 -12.51 -43.49 -8.93
N ARG A 34 -11.25 -43.19 -9.28
CA ARG A 34 -10.57 -43.75 -10.46
C ARG A 34 -10.19 -45.23 -10.33
N LEU A 35 -10.21 -45.77 -9.11
CA LEU A 35 -9.90 -47.18 -8.82
C LEU A 35 -11.16 -48.00 -8.58
N VAL A 36 -12.26 -47.38 -8.15
CA VAL A 36 -13.52 -48.09 -7.90
C VAL A 36 -14.00 -48.77 -9.18
N GLY A 37 -14.24 -50.08 -9.11
CA GLY A 37 -14.69 -50.91 -10.23
C GLY A 37 -13.60 -51.38 -11.19
N LYS A 38 -12.32 -51.00 -10.99
CA LYS A 38 -11.21 -51.59 -11.72
C LYS A 38 -10.93 -53.01 -11.22
N ASP A 39 -10.48 -53.88 -12.12
CA ASP A 39 -10.07 -55.23 -11.77
C ASP A 39 -8.78 -55.20 -10.95
N GLY A 40 -8.87 -55.61 -9.68
CA GLY A 40 -7.73 -55.93 -8.84
C GLY A 40 -7.48 -57.44 -8.81
N GLN A 41 -6.41 -57.86 -8.14
CA GLN A 41 -6.04 -59.27 -7.99
C GLN A 41 -7.15 -60.13 -7.34
N HIS A 42 -8.04 -59.50 -6.57
CA HIS A 42 -9.10 -60.18 -5.80
C HIS A 42 -10.52 -59.83 -6.29
N GLY A 43 -10.64 -59.30 -7.50
CA GLY A 43 -11.89 -58.85 -8.11
C GLY A 43 -12.00 -57.31 -8.16
N PRO A 44 -13.18 -56.77 -8.51
CA PRO A 44 -13.36 -55.35 -8.69
C PRO A 44 -13.17 -54.58 -7.37
N VAL A 45 -12.38 -53.51 -7.41
CA VAL A 45 -12.08 -52.70 -6.23
C VAL A 45 -13.35 -52.00 -5.73
N PRO A 46 -13.74 -52.19 -4.45
CA PRO A 46 -14.95 -51.60 -3.90
C PRO A 46 -14.78 -50.10 -3.61
N ALA A 47 -15.88 -49.37 -3.41
CA ALA A 47 -15.84 -47.96 -3.02
C ALA A 47 -15.36 -47.73 -1.56
N ARG A 48 -15.52 -48.75 -0.70
CA ARG A 48 -15.18 -48.73 0.74
C ARG A 48 -14.76 -50.12 1.22
N LEU A 49 -13.93 -50.16 2.26
CA LEU A 49 -13.62 -51.37 3.03
C LEU A 49 -14.63 -51.51 4.18
N TYR A 50 -15.90 -51.66 3.84
CA TYR A 50 -16.98 -51.87 4.81
C TYR A 50 -17.86 -53.04 4.35
N PRO A 51 -18.31 -53.93 5.26
CA PRO A 51 -17.99 -53.97 6.69
C PRO A 51 -16.67 -54.71 6.99
N VAL A 52 -15.95 -54.31 8.05
CA VAL A 52 -14.78 -55.02 8.59
C VAL A 52 -15.14 -55.56 9.96
N PHE A 53 -15.00 -56.87 10.16
CA PHE A 53 -15.33 -57.50 11.43
C PHE A 53 -14.14 -57.40 12.41
N ARG A 54 -14.43 -57.04 13.66
CA ARG A 54 -13.48 -57.02 14.78
C ARG A 54 -14.10 -57.77 15.96
N ASP A 55 -13.42 -58.82 16.43
CA ASP A 55 -13.92 -59.61 17.57
C ASP A 55 -13.87 -58.82 18.91
N ARG A 56 -14.71 -59.23 19.86
CA ARG A 56 -14.77 -58.92 21.32
C ARG A 56 -15.48 -57.67 21.86
N GLU A 57 -16.20 -56.88 21.06
CA GLU A 57 -17.14 -55.88 21.63
C GLU A 57 -18.55 -55.86 21.03
N GLU A 58 -18.81 -56.47 19.87
CA GLU A 58 -20.16 -56.52 19.28
C GLU A 58 -20.99 -57.74 19.75
N LEU A 59 -20.37 -58.65 20.51
CA LEU A 59 -21.00 -59.89 20.96
C LEU A 59 -21.40 -59.77 22.42
N GLY A 60 -22.55 -59.14 22.66
CA GLY A 60 -23.21 -59.14 23.97
C GLY A 60 -23.35 -60.57 24.53
N ALA A 61 -23.19 -60.68 25.84
CA ALA A 61 -23.13 -61.91 26.64
C ALA A 61 -24.21 -62.97 26.28
N SER A 62 -23.89 -63.86 25.34
CA SER A 62 -24.76 -64.97 24.92
C SER A 62 -23.91 -66.22 24.66
N ALA A 63 -24.48 -67.40 24.89
CA ALA A 63 -23.80 -68.71 24.88
C ALA A 63 -23.33 -69.20 23.49
N ASP A 64 -23.48 -68.37 22.44
CA ASP A 64 -23.26 -68.73 21.03
C ASP A 64 -22.10 -67.96 20.36
N ILE A 65 -21.19 -67.42 21.18
CA ILE A 65 -20.05 -66.60 20.72
C ILE A 65 -19.16 -67.37 19.72
N GLY A 66 -18.97 -68.68 19.92
CA GLY A 66 -18.09 -69.50 19.08
C GLY A 66 -18.61 -69.71 17.65
N GLU A 67 -19.91 -69.99 17.47
CA GLU A 67 -20.49 -70.20 16.13
C GLU A 67 -20.62 -68.89 15.35
N ARG A 68 -20.96 -67.79 16.03
CA ARG A 68 -20.97 -66.45 15.40
C ARG A 68 -19.58 -66.04 14.92
N LEU A 69 -18.54 -66.29 15.71
CA LEU A 69 -17.15 -66.01 15.34
C LEU A 69 -16.70 -66.84 14.13
N ARG A 70 -16.98 -68.15 14.14
CA ARG A 70 -16.70 -69.03 13.00
C ARG A 70 -17.50 -68.63 11.76
N GLY A 71 -18.74 -68.20 11.93
CA GLY A 71 -19.60 -67.67 10.86
C GLY A 71 -19.00 -66.41 10.23
N ALA A 72 -18.58 -65.44 11.05
CA ALA A 72 -17.92 -64.22 10.59
C ALA A 72 -16.59 -64.52 9.87
N LEU A 73 -15.77 -65.42 10.40
CA LEU A 73 -14.53 -65.88 9.75
C LEU A 73 -14.83 -66.51 8.38
N ARG A 74 -15.85 -67.36 8.28
CA ARG A 74 -16.25 -67.99 7.01
C ARG A 74 -16.76 -66.99 5.98
N GLN A 75 -17.42 -65.92 6.42
CA GLN A 75 -17.99 -64.87 5.58
C GLN A 75 -17.03 -63.71 5.29
N SER A 76 -15.77 -63.79 5.74
CA SER A 76 -14.77 -62.74 5.55
C SER A 76 -13.91 -63.01 4.34
N ALA A 77 -13.70 -61.98 3.51
CA ALA A 77 -12.85 -62.10 2.33
C ALA A 77 -11.37 -62.25 2.68
N PHE A 78 -10.89 -61.54 3.71
CA PHE A 78 -9.50 -61.56 4.17
C PHE A 78 -9.42 -61.75 5.69
N LEU A 79 -8.32 -62.32 6.15
CA LEU A 79 -7.95 -62.37 7.56
C LEU A 79 -6.74 -61.45 7.79
N VAL A 80 -6.92 -60.38 8.55
CA VAL A 80 -5.83 -59.46 8.94
C VAL A 80 -5.38 -59.85 10.35
N VAL A 81 -4.15 -60.34 10.48
CA VAL A 81 -3.59 -60.79 11.75
C VAL A 81 -2.65 -59.74 12.31
N LEU A 82 -2.96 -59.23 13.51
CA LEU A 82 -2.02 -58.39 14.25
C LEU A 82 -0.97 -59.27 14.94
N CYS A 83 0.26 -59.16 14.49
CA CYS A 83 1.40 -59.93 14.95
C CYS A 83 2.15 -59.18 16.05
N SER A 84 2.24 -59.82 17.21
CA SER A 84 2.89 -59.35 18.44
C SER A 84 3.35 -60.57 19.25
N PRO A 85 4.26 -60.42 20.23
CA PRO A 85 4.60 -61.51 21.15
C PRO A 85 3.37 -62.07 21.90
N ALA A 86 2.39 -61.21 22.19
CA ALA A 86 1.15 -61.65 22.82
C ALA A 86 0.22 -62.42 21.87
N ALA A 87 0.26 -62.11 20.57
CA ALA A 87 -0.48 -62.84 19.54
C ALA A 87 0.17 -64.19 19.23
N ALA A 88 1.51 -64.24 19.17
CA ALA A 88 2.27 -65.46 18.95
C ALA A 88 2.01 -66.53 20.02
N GLN A 89 1.86 -66.11 21.28
CA GLN A 89 1.56 -67.00 22.41
C GLN A 89 0.05 -67.30 22.57
N SER A 90 -0.83 -66.67 21.79
CA SER A 90 -2.28 -66.82 21.92
C SER A 90 -2.80 -68.03 21.14
N ARG A 91 -3.23 -69.07 21.88
CA ARG A 91 -3.91 -70.23 21.28
C ARG A 91 -5.15 -69.87 20.45
N TRP A 92 -5.84 -68.79 20.83
CA TRP A 92 -7.05 -68.33 20.15
C TRP A 92 -6.73 -67.73 18.78
N VAL A 93 -5.74 -66.84 18.71
CA VAL A 93 -5.26 -66.25 17.46
C VAL A 93 -4.79 -67.34 16.50
N ASN A 94 -4.02 -68.31 17.01
CA ASN A 94 -3.57 -69.44 16.19
C ASN A 94 -4.74 -70.28 15.65
N ALA A 95 -5.71 -70.60 16.51
CA ALA A 95 -6.90 -71.38 16.11
C ALA A 95 -7.75 -70.64 15.07
N GLU A 96 -7.88 -69.31 15.16
CA GLU A 96 -8.62 -68.50 14.18
C GLU A 96 -7.96 -68.54 12.79
N ILE A 97 -6.62 -68.46 12.75
CA ILE A 97 -5.84 -68.56 11.51
C ILE A 97 -6.02 -69.94 10.88
N GLU A 98 -5.86 -71.01 11.66
CA GLU A 98 -6.05 -72.38 11.19
C GLU A 98 -7.48 -72.62 10.69
N THR A 99 -8.47 -72.10 11.43
CA THR A 99 -9.89 -72.20 11.08
C THR A 99 -10.19 -71.48 9.77
N PHE A 100 -9.69 -70.25 9.59
CA PHE A 100 -9.87 -69.50 8.35
C PHE A 100 -9.23 -70.21 7.15
N CYS A 101 -8.00 -70.71 7.32
CA CYS A 101 -7.29 -71.47 6.29
C CYS A 101 -7.98 -72.81 5.96
N ALA A 102 -8.69 -73.42 6.91
CA ALA A 102 -9.42 -74.67 6.70
C ALA A 102 -10.71 -74.50 5.88
N PHE A 103 -11.32 -73.31 5.84
CA PHE A 103 -12.57 -73.08 5.11
C PHE A 103 -12.44 -73.16 3.58
N ALA A 104 -11.30 -72.77 3.02
CA ALA A 104 -11.04 -72.90 1.58
C ALA A 104 -9.53 -72.98 1.27
N PRO A 105 -9.09 -73.80 0.29
CA PRO A 105 -7.69 -73.93 -0.06
C PRO A 105 -6.99 -72.59 -0.42
N GLY A 106 -7.72 -71.67 -1.06
CA GLY A 106 -7.22 -70.34 -1.45
C GLY A 106 -7.27 -69.27 -0.35
N ASN A 107 -7.71 -69.61 0.88
CA ASN A 107 -7.71 -68.64 1.98
C ASN A 107 -6.31 -68.35 2.52
N ARG A 108 -5.32 -69.22 2.24
CA ARG A 108 -3.94 -68.99 2.65
C ARG A 108 -3.35 -67.71 2.06
N ASP A 109 -3.66 -67.41 0.80
CA ASP A 109 -3.21 -66.18 0.13
C ASP A 109 -3.97 -64.92 0.59
N ARG A 110 -4.98 -65.10 1.44
CA ARG A 110 -5.85 -64.02 1.96
C ARG A 110 -5.62 -63.73 3.45
N VAL A 111 -4.59 -64.34 4.03
CA VAL A 111 -4.11 -64.01 5.37
C VAL A 111 -3.01 -62.95 5.26
N LEU A 112 -3.28 -61.79 5.84
CA LEU A 112 -2.40 -60.61 5.79
C LEU A 112 -1.81 -60.38 7.18
N ALA A 113 -0.50 -60.53 7.31
CA ALA A 113 0.20 -60.30 8.57
C ALA A 113 0.54 -58.81 8.74
N VAL A 114 0.24 -58.26 9.91
CA VAL A 114 0.52 -56.87 10.29
C VAL A 114 1.37 -56.85 11.55
N LEU A 115 2.64 -56.45 11.43
CA LEU A 115 3.56 -56.41 12.57
C LEU A 115 3.27 -55.20 13.45
N VAL A 116 2.97 -55.43 14.72
CA VAL A 116 2.70 -54.37 15.71
C VAL A 116 3.86 -54.24 16.69
N SER A 117 4.39 -55.36 17.17
CA SER A 117 5.54 -55.42 18.07
C SER A 117 6.26 -56.76 17.96
N GLY A 118 7.43 -56.90 18.58
CA GLY A 118 8.25 -58.12 18.53
C GLY A 118 9.08 -58.27 17.25
N GLU A 119 9.76 -59.40 17.15
CA GLU A 119 10.68 -59.75 16.08
C GLU A 119 10.12 -60.91 15.25
N PRO A 120 9.98 -60.72 13.92
CA PRO A 120 9.45 -61.75 13.03
C PRO A 120 10.41 -62.94 12.94
N ALA A 121 9.90 -64.15 13.12
CA ALA A 121 10.64 -65.39 12.93
C ALA A 121 11.93 -65.47 13.78
N SER A 122 11.90 -64.89 14.99
CA SER A 122 13.05 -64.81 15.89
C SER A 122 13.46 -66.17 16.46
N GLY A 123 12.54 -67.15 16.45
CA GLY A 123 12.76 -68.46 17.07
C GLY A 123 12.77 -68.43 18.60
N ASN A 124 12.61 -67.25 19.21
CA ASN A 124 12.52 -67.07 20.65
C ASN A 124 11.07 -66.76 21.04
N ALA A 125 10.45 -67.63 21.86
CA ALA A 125 9.06 -67.48 22.29
C ALA A 125 8.73 -66.14 22.98
N ALA A 126 9.73 -65.46 23.55
CA ALA A 126 9.54 -64.16 24.22
C ALA A 126 9.48 -62.98 23.24
N THR A 127 10.17 -63.05 22.10
CA THR A 127 10.25 -61.94 21.13
C THR A 127 9.51 -62.23 19.82
N GLU A 128 9.23 -63.50 19.51
CA GLU A 128 8.54 -63.94 18.31
C GLU A 128 7.17 -63.28 18.20
N CYS A 129 6.87 -62.69 17.05
CA CYS A 129 5.58 -62.01 16.83
C CYS A 129 4.61 -62.77 15.93
N PHE A 130 5.06 -63.83 15.26
CA PHE A 130 4.18 -64.66 14.44
C PHE A 130 3.57 -65.83 15.21
N PRO A 131 2.24 -66.01 15.15
CA PRO A 131 1.60 -67.24 15.56
C PRO A 131 2.15 -68.47 14.83
N PRO A 132 2.21 -69.65 15.47
CA PRO A 132 2.73 -70.89 14.87
C PRO A 132 2.11 -71.23 13.51
N ALA A 133 0.82 -70.96 13.32
CA ALA A 133 0.10 -71.18 12.07
C ALA A 133 0.63 -70.32 10.90
N LEU A 134 1.32 -69.21 11.20
CA LEU A 134 1.97 -68.34 10.21
C LEU A 134 3.40 -68.78 9.85
N LEU A 135 3.97 -69.74 10.58
CA LEU A 135 5.34 -70.16 10.44
C LEU A 135 5.48 -71.48 9.67
N SER A 136 6.55 -71.60 8.89
CA SER A 136 7.00 -72.84 8.26
C SER A 136 8.31 -73.30 8.88
N PRO A 137 8.47 -74.59 9.23
CA PRO A 137 9.80 -75.13 9.48
C PRO A 137 10.58 -75.12 8.15
N VAL A 138 11.70 -74.41 8.11
CA VAL A 138 12.69 -74.53 7.05
C VAL A 138 13.54 -75.77 7.34
N GLY A 139 13.85 -76.56 6.32
CA GLY A 139 14.60 -77.81 6.47
C GLY A 139 15.85 -77.66 7.36
N ALA A 140 15.97 -78.56 8.34
CA ALA A 140 17.08 -78.98 9.22
C ALA A 140 18.19 -78.02 9.72
N ALA A 141 18.39 -76.81 9.20
CA ALA A 141 19.55 -75.98 9.58
C ALA A 141 19.40 -74.45 9.46
N ALA A 142 18.24 -73.88 9.14
CA ALA A 142 18.14 -72.42 9.01
C ALA A 142 16.74 -71.84 9.31
N GLY A 143 16.48 -71.53 10.59
CA GLY A 143 15.45 -70.55 11.01
C GLY A 143 13.98 -70.89 10.69
N LEU A 144 13.09 -69.99 11.13
CA LEU A 144 11.67 -70.03 10.78
C LEU A 144 11.45 -69.10 9.57
N THR A 145 10.60 -69.48 8.62
CA THR A 145 10.14 -68.58 7.55
C THR A 145 8.64 -68.34 7.66
N THR A 146 8.19 -67.16 7.25
CA THR A 146 6.78 -66.84 7.19
C THR A 146 6.14 -67.49 5.97
N ARG A 147 5.01 -68.17 6.17
CA ARG A 147 4.21 -68.73 5.08
C ARG A 147 3.34 -67.69 4.37
N TYR A 148 3.22 -66.48 4.91
CA TYR A 148 2.22 -65.49 4.51
C TYR A 148 2.88 -64.14 4.21
N PRO A 149 2.33 -63.36 3.25
CA PRO A 149 2.87 -62.06 2.89
C PRO A 149 2.75 -61.07 4.06
N LEU A 150 3.84 -60.38 4.36
CA LEU A 150 3.84 -59.25 5.28
C LEU A 150 3.13 -58.06 4.62
N ALA A 151 1.96 -57.70 5.13
CA ALA A 151 1.12 -56.65 4.54
C ALA A 151 1.46 -55.25 5.08
N ALA A 152 1.89 -55.14 6.35
CA ALA A 152 2.27 -53.88 6.96
C ALA A 152 3.19 -54.08 8.18
N ASP A 153 4.11 -53.12 8.41
CA ASP A 153 4.93 -53.05 9.62
C ASP A 153 4.67 -51.73 10.36
N PHE A 154 3.96 -51.82 11.50
CA PHE A 154 3.62 -50.69 12.37
C PHE A 154 4.65 -50.44 13.46
N ARG A 155 5.75 -51.22 13.51
CA ARG A 155 6.78 -51.04 14.53
C ARG A 155 7.50 -49.70 14.36
N PRO A 156 7.90 -49.02 15.45
CA PRO A 156 8.62 -47.75 15.38
C PRO A 156 9.92 -47.88 14.56
N GLY A 157 10.19 -46.89 13.70
CA GLY A 157 11.45 -46.79 12.93
C GLY A 157 11.52 -47.66 11.67
N ARG A 158 10.46 -48.39 11.31
CA ARG A 158 10.37 -49.15 10.05
C ARG A 158 9.65 -48.34 8.99
N ASP A 159 8.34 -48.55 8.83
CA ASP A 159 7.52 -47.77 7.91
C ASP A 159 6.87 -46.57 8.62
N ARG A 160 6.63 -45.48 7.88
CA ARG A 160 5.68 -44.47 8.33
C ARG A 160 4.32 -45.14 8.44
N ARG A 161 3.65 -45.00 9.58
CA ARG A 161 2.38 -45.68 9.83
C ARG A 161 1.33 -45.49 8.74
N ALA A 162 1.22 -44.29 8.16
CA ALA A 162 0.31 -44.02 7.04
C ALA A 162 0.67 -44.82 5.77
N ASP A 163 1.97 -44.96 5.46
CA ASP A 163 2.44 -45.76 4.33
C ASP A 163 2.18 -47.27 4.59
N ALA A 164 2.39 -47.74 5.82
CA ALA A 164 2.08 -49.12 6.20
C ALA A 164 0.57 -49.43 6.13
N GLU A 165 -0.28 -48.51 6.60
CA GLU A 165 -1.75 -48.63 6.46
C GLU A 165 -2.17 -48.69 5.00
N LEU A 166 -1.57 -47.86 4.14
CA LEU A 166 -1.83 -47.89 2.69
C LEU A 166 -1.35 -49.18 2.03
N ARG A 167 -0.23 -49.77 2.47
CA ARG A 167 0.24 -51.09 1.97
C ARG A 167 -0.76 -52.20 2.30
N LEU A 168 -1.29 -52.21 3.52
CA LEU A 168 -2.34 -53.15 3.90
C LEU A 168 -3.61 -52.97 3.06
N ILE A 169 -4.03 -51.72 2.86
CA ILE A 169 -5.21 -51.39 2.04
C ILE A 169 -4.99 -51.78 0.57
N ALA A 170 -3.79 -51.56 0.04
CA ALA A 170 -3.39 -51.98 -1.29
C ALA A 170 -3.48 -53.51 -1.45
N ALA A 171 -2.99 -54.27 -0.45
CA ALA A 171 -3.10 -55.72 -0.41
C ALA A 171 -4.57 -56.20 -0.35
N LEU A 172 -5.42 -55.56 0.45
CA LEU A 172 -6.85 -55.88 0.53
C LEU A 172 -7.60 -55.64 -0.81
N PHE A 173 -7.18 -54.64 -1.58
CA PHE A 173 -7.77 -54.37 -2.90
C PHE A 173 -7.10 -55.14 -4.05
N GLY A 174 -5.90 -55.69 -3.82
CA GLY A 174 -5.09 -56.30 -4.88
C GLY A 174 -4.62 -55.26 -5.90
N VAL A 175 -4.24 -54.06 -5.45
CA VAL A 175 -3.69 -52.96 -6.28
C VAL A 175 -2.27 -52.62 -5.83
N GLU A 176 -1.48 -51.98 -6.70
CA GLU A 176 -0.14 -51.53 -6.35
C GLU A 176 -0.16 -50.40 -5.32
N PHE A 177 0.71 -50.48 -4.31
CA PHE A 177 0.86 -49.47 -3.25
C PHE A 177 1.09 -48.06 -3.80
N ASP A 178 1.90 -47.92 -4.85
CA ASP A 178 2.25 -46.63 -5.42
C ASP A 178 1.04 -45.89 -6.01
N THR A 179 0.05 -46.63 -6.52
CA THR A 179 -1.20 -46.03 -7.05
C THR A 179 -2.03 -45.36 -5.96
N LEU A 180 -2.01 -45.88 -4.73
CA LEU A 180 -2.69 -45.27 -3.59
C LEU A 180 -1.87 -44.11 -3.01
N LYS A 181 -0.53 -44.25 -2.96
CA LYS A 181 0.38 -43.25 -2.40
C LYS A 181 0.43 -41.95 -3.23
N GLN A 182 0.48 -42.07 -4.56
CA GLN A 182 0.59 -40.93 -5.48
C GLN A 182 -0.57 -39.93 -5.30
N ARG A 183 -1.79 -40.42 -5.06
CA ARG A 183 -2.97 -39.58 -4.85
C ARG A 183 -2.93 -38.78 -3.54
N GLU A 184 -2.42 -39.36 -2.46
CA GLU A 184 -2.35 -38.65 -1.17
C GLU A 184 -1.35 -37.49 -1.25
N GLN A 185 -0.26 -37.68 -1.99
CA GLN A 185 0.68 -36.61 -2.31
C GLN A 185 0.06 -35.53 -3.20
N GLU A 186 -0.67 -35.90 -4.25
CA GLU A 186 -1.36 -34.96 -5.14
C GLU A 186 -2.37 -34.08 -4.40
N ARG A 187 -3.17 -34.66 -3.48
CA ARG A 187 -4.11 -33.89 -2.64
C ARG A 187 -3.40 -32.88 -1.76
N ARG A 188 -2.26 -33.26 -1.17
CA ARG A 188 -1.48 -32.38 -0.29
C ARG A 188 -0.86 -31.23 -1.08
N ILE A 189 -0.25 -31.53 -2.22
CA ILE A 189 0.35 -30.52 -3.11
C ILE A 189 -0.73 -29.58 -3.67
N GLY A 190 -1.89 -30.11 -4.08
CA GLY A 190 -3.01 -29.30 -4.55
C GLY A 190 -3.51 -28.31 -3.50
N ARG A 191 -3.72 -28.75 -2.25
CA ARG A 191 -4.14 -27.86 -1.15
C ARG A 191 -3.10 -26.77 -0.86
N LEU A 192 -1.82 -27.13 -0.83
CA LEU A 192 -0.73 -26.16 -0.62
C LEU A 192 -0.68 -25.12 -1.74
N ARG A 193 -0.87 -25.51 -3.00
CA ARG A 193 -0.92 -24.58 -4.14
C ARG A 193 -2.06 -23.57 -4.00
N VAL A 194 -3.26 -24.02 -3.64
CA VAL A 194 -4.43 -23.13 -3.43
C VAL A 194 -4.20 -22.17 -2.27
N ALA A 195 -3.65 -22.66 -1.15
CA ALA A 195 -3.34 -21.82 0.00
C ALA A 195 -2.29 -20.74 -0.33
N LEU A 196 -1.24 -21.11 -1.07
CA LEU A 196 -0.16 -20.20 -1.45
C LEU A 196 -0.65 -19.13 -2.46
N ALA A 197 -1.50 -19.51 -3.42
CA ALA A 197 -2.15 -18.58 -4.32
C ALA A 197 -3.06 -17.59 -3.57
N GLY A 198 -3.83 -18.07 -2.59
CA GLY A 198 -4.68 -17.22 -1.74
C GLY A 198 -3.87 -16.23 -0.90
N ALA A 199 -2.74 -16.67 -0.32
CA ALA A 199 -1.84 -15.80 0.43
C ALA A 199 -1.21 -14.71 -0.44
N LEU A 200 -0.78 -15.04 -1.66
CA LEU A 200 -0.27 -14.07 -2.63
C LEU A 200 -1.33 -13.04 -3.03
N ALA A 201 -2.56 -13.48 -3.29
CA ALA A 201 -3.66 -12.57 -3.63
C ALA A 201 -3.96 -11.58 -2.49
N LEU A 202 -4.00 -12.07 -1.24
CA LEU A 202 -4.17 -11.21 -0.07
C LEU A 202 -3.03 -10.22 0.09
N SER A 203 -1.77 -10.67 -0.08
CA SER A 203 -0.60 -9.79 0.01
C SER A 203 -0.64 -8.67 -1.03
N LEU A 204 -1.02 -8.98 -2.28
CA LEU A 204 -1.19 -7.98 -3.34
C LEU A 204 -2.33 -7.00 -3.03
N MET A 205 -3.44 -7.47 -2.48
CA MET A 205 -4.55 -6.62 -2.06
C MET A 205 -4.12 -5.64 -0.96
N PHE A 206 -3.38 -6.11 0.06
CA PHE A 206 -2.84 -5.23 1.11
C PHE A 206 -1.84 -4.21 0.56
N ALA A 207 -0.97 -4.61 -0.37
CA ALA A 207 -0.04 -3.69 -1.03
C ALA A 207 -0.80 -2.60 -1.81
N ALA A 208 -1.84 -2.95 -2.56
CA ALA A 208 -2.67 -2.00 -3.29
C ALA A 208 -3.38 -1.01 -2.36
N LEU A 209 -3.95 -1.49 -1.24
CA LEU A 209 -4.57 -0.63 -0.23
C LEU A 209 -3.56 0.32 0.44
N ALA A 210 -2.33 -0.15 0.70
CA ALA A 210 -1.28 0.69 1.26
C ALA A 210 -0.86 1.80 0.28
N VAL A 211 -0.71 1.49 -1.01
CA VAL A 211 -0.43 2.48 -2.06
C VAL A 211 -1.58 3.49 -2.17
N PHE A 212 -2.83 3.02 -2.17
CA PHE A 212 -4.00 3.88 -2.20
C PHE A 212 -4.06 4.84 -1.00
N ALA A 213 -3.84 4.32 0.21
CA ALA A 213 -3.80 5.14 1.44
C ALA A 213 -2.64 6.15 1.41
N TYR A 214 -1.49 5.77 0.88
CA TYR A 214 -0.35 6.68 0.72
C TYR A 214 -0.65 7.81 -0.28
N GLN A 215 -1.27 7.49 -1.42
CA GLN A 215 -1.68 8.49 -2.40
C GLN A 215 -2.72 9.48 -1.83
N GLN A 216 -3.67 9.00 -1.02
CA GLN A 216 -4.63 9.88 -0.35
C GLN A 216 -3.95 10.87 0.59
N ARG A 217 -2.95 10.43 1.36
CA ARG A 217 -2.19 11.31 2.25
C ARG A 217 -1.45 12.40 1.47
N LEU A 218 -0.82 12.04 0.35
CA LEU A 218 -0.13 13.02 -0.50
C LEU A 218 -1.08 14.10 -1.03
N ARG A 219 -2.25 13.71 -1.54
CA ARG A 219 -3.28 14.68 -2.00
C ARG A 219 -3.78 15.59 -0.87
N ALA A 220 -3.95 15.04 0.33
CA ALA A 220 -4.35 15.81 1.49
C ALA A 220 -3.29 16.87 1.85
N HIS A 221 -2.00 16.51 1.84
CA HIS A 221 -0.91 17.45 2.10
C HIS A 221 -0.85 18.57 1.06
N GLU A 222 -1.01 18.24 -0.21
CA GLU A 222 -1.01 19.25 -1.28
C GLU A 222 -2.18 20.24 -1.12
N SER A 223 -3.37 19.73 -0.82
CA SER A 223 -4.54 20.60 -0.57
C SER A 223 -4.38 21.50 0.65
N ALA A 224 -3.73 21.00 1.71
CA ALA A 224 -3.46 21.78 2.91
C ALA A 224 -2.44 22.89 2.64
N ALA A 225 -1.38 22.60 1.86
CA ALA A 225 -0.39 23.60 1.46
C ALA A 225 -1.01 24.74 0.65
N LEU A 226 -1.85 24.41 -0.34
CA LEU A 226 -2.56 25.42 -1.13
C LEU A 226 -3.53 26.25 -0.28
N ALA A 227 -4.22 25.63 0.68
CA ALA A 227 -5.11 26.34 1.59
C ALA A 227 -4.37 27.30 2.54
N ASP A 228 -3.19 26.89 3.03
CA ASP A 228 -2.35 27.73 3.87
C ASP A 228 -1.77 28.92 3.11
N GLU A 229 -1.35 28.72 1.86
CA GLU A 229 -0.91 29.83 0.98
C GLU A 229 -2.04 30.83 0.72
N ALA A 230 -3.24 30.34 0.38
CA ALA A 230 -4.42 31.19 0.16
C ALA A 230 -4.79 31.99 1.43
N ARG A 231 -4.70 31.37 2.61
CA ARG A 231 -4.93 32.06 3.89
C ARG A 231 -3.90 33.16 4.14
N ARG A 232 -2.61 32.88 3.94
CA ARG A 232 -1.56 33.89 4.11
C ARG A 232 -1.78 35.08 3.18
N GLN A 233 -2.16 34.84 1.92
CA GLN A 233 -2.47 35.91 0.97
C GLN A 233 -3.65 36.75 1.46
N ALA A 234 -4.76 36.11 1.84
CA ALA A 234 -5.93 36.79 2.36
C ALA A 234 -5.63 37.61 3.64
N GLU A 235 -4.79 37.09 4.53
CA GLU A 235 -4.34 37.80 5.74
C GLU A 235 -3.51 39.03 5.39
N THR A 236 -2.59 38.92 4.41
CA THR A 236 -1.79 40.07 3.98
C THR A 236 -2.66 41.15 3.34
N GLU A 237 -3.63 40.77 2.51
CA GLU A 237 -4.55 41.69 1.84
C GLU A 237 -5.52 42.36 2.83
N THR A 238 -5.96 41.61 3.84
CA THR A 238 -6.77 42.18 4.93
C THR A 238 -5.94 43.15 5.77
N ALA A 239 -4.68 42.81 6.05
CA ALA A 239 -3.78 43.69 6.79
C ALA A 239 -3.41 44.96 6.02
N THR A 240 -3.22 44.89 4.70
CA THR A 240 -3.00 46.07 3.84
C THR A 240 -4.25 46.96 3.84
N SER A 241 -5.43 46.37 3.62
CA SER A 241 -6.71 47.09 3.60
C SER A 241 -6.99 47.78 4.93
N LYS A 242 -6.76 47.09 6.05
CA LYS A 242 -6.92 47.65 7.39
C LYS A 242 -5.91 48.78 7.64
N ALA A 243 -4.65 48.63 7.23
CA ALA A 243 -3.65 49.68 7.39
C ALA A 243 -3.96 50.93 6.56
N ILE A 244 -4.40 50.76 5.31
CA ILE A 244 -4.83 51.86 4.44
C ILE A 244 -6.06 52.55 5.00
N SER A 245 -7.07 51.78 5.42
CA SER A 245 -8.30 52.33 6.03
C SER A 245 -7.99 53.11 7.31
N ASP A 246 -7.12 52.57 8.17
CA ASP A 246 -6.69 53.22 9.41
C ASP A 246 -5.95 54.53 9.12
N PHE A 247 -5.04 54.54 8.15
CA PHE A 247 -4.37 55.77 7.72
C PHE A 247 -5.36 56.81 7.14
N LEU A 248 -6.29 56.38 6.28
CA LEU A 248 -7.28 57.28 5.69
C LEU A 248 -8.19 57.89 6.77
N GLN A 249 -8.69 57.08 7.69
CA GLN A 249 -9.65 57.56 8.71
C GLN A 249 -8.95 58.31 9.83
N ASN A 250 -7.90 57.74 10.41
CA ASN A 250 -7.32 58.20 11.67
C ASN A 250 -6.13 59.16 11.48
N ASP A 251 -5.44 59.14 10.33
CA ASP A 251 -4.31 60.04 10.07
C ASP A 251 -4.65 61.17 9.09
N LEU A 252 -5.40 60.87 8.01
CA LEU A 252 -5.80 61.83 6.98
C LEU A 252 -7.10 62.57 7.33
N LEU A 253 -8.23 61.87 7.36
CA LEU A 253 -9.56 62.48 7.51
C LEU A 253 -9.80 63.03 8.91
N ALA A 254 -9.22 62.43 9.95
CA ALA A 254 -9.27 62.96 11.32
C ALA A 254 -8.69 64.38 11.44
N GLN A 255 -7.84 64.81 10.49
CA GLN A 255 -7.35 66.18 10.46
C GLN A 255 -8.32 67.17 9.86
N ALA A 256 -9.31 66.72 9.08
CA ALA A 256 -10.40 67.54 8.55
C ALA A 256 -11.64 67.53 9.48
N ALA A 257 -11.63 66.69 10.53
CA ALA A 257 -12.74 66.57 11.47
C ALA A 257 -12.89 67.84 12.33
N PRO A 258 -14.12 68.40 12.47
CA PRO A 258 -14.36 69.66 13.19
C PRO A 258 -13.95 69.63 14.67
N ASP A 259 -14.05 68.47 15.33
CA ASP A 259 -13.85 68.32 16.77
C ASP A 259 -12.37 68.31 17.19
N ASN A 260 -11.46 68.07 16.24
CA ASN A 260 -10.01 68.04 16.49
C ASN A 260 -9.30 69.35 16.10
N GLN A 261 -10.04 70.43 15.85
CA GLN A 261 -9.49 71.69 15.32
C GLN A 261 -9.80 72.92 16.19
N PRO A 262 -8.78 73.72 16.56
CA PRO A 262 -8.97 75.07 17.10
C PRO A 262 -9.19 76.16 16.03
N ASP A 263 -8.99 75.87 14.74
CA ASP A 263 -9.09 76.84 13.63
C ASP A 263 -9.77 76.20 12.41
N ARG A 264 -10.99 76.66 12.06
CA ARG A 264 -11.88 76.04 11.06
C ARG A 264 -11.48 76.33 9.60
N ASP A 265 -10.61 77.30 9.35
CA ASP A 265 -10.24 77.75 8.00
C ASP A 265 -8.93 77.13 7.49
N LEU A 266 -8.59 75.92 7.95
CA LEU A 266 -7.32 75.28 7.60
C LEU A 266 -7.20 75.04 6.09
N LYS A 267 -6.15 75.59 5.48
CA LYS A 267 -5.87 75.40 4.04
C LYS A 267 -5.53 73.94 3.77
N LEU A 268 -6.13 73.36 2.71
CA LEU A 268 -5.90 71.98 2.24
C LEU A 268 -4.42 71.56 2.22
N LYS A 269 -3.55 72.50 1.83
CA LYS A 269 -2.09 72.34 1.84
C LYS A 269 -1.53 71.91 3.21
N THR A 270 -1.96 72.54 4.31
CA THR A 270 -1.45 72.26 5.66
C THR A 270 -1.89 70.89 6.16
N VAL A 271 -3.10 70.45 5.79
CA VAL A 271 -3.59 69.10 6.09
C VAL A 271 -2.73 68.05 5.37
N LEU A 272 -2.47 68.27 4.07
CA LEU A 272 -1.64 67.38 3.26
C LEU A 272 -0.18 67.33 3.72
N GLU A 273 0.39 68.43 4.20
CA GLU A 273 1.76 68.45 4.76
C GLU A 273 1.88 67.62 6.04
N ARG A 274 0.90 67.72 6.93
CA ARG A 274 0.86 66.91 8.17
C ARG A 274 0.63 65.43 7.86
N ALA A 275 -0.28 65.15 6.93
CA ALA A 275 -0.51 63.82 6.38
C ALA A 275 0.79 63.20 5.85
N ALA A 276 1.53 63.94 5.02
CA ALA A 276 2.77 63.49 4.41
C ALA A 276 3.86 63.14 5.44
N LYS A 277 3.92 63.87 6.57
CA LYS A 277 4.85 63.53 7.68
C LYS A 277 4.50 62.22 8.38
N ARG A 278 3.21 61.88 8.50
CA ARG A 278 2.75 60.65 9.17
C ARG A 278 2.88 59.39 8.32
N VAL A 279 3.01 59.54 7.00
CA VAL A 279 3.25 58.40 6.10
C VAL A 279 4.59 57.71 6.41
N GLU A 280 5.58 58.47 6.91
CA GLU A 280 6.92 57.96 7.18
C GLU A 280 6.94 56.88 8.26
N GLY A 281 7.34 55.67 7.85
CA GLY A 281 7.46 54.53 8.77
C GLY A 281 6.12 53.95 9.21
N ARG A 282 4.99 54.42 8.67
CA ARG A 282 3.65 53.92 9.01
C ARG A 282 3.37 52.52 8.43
N PHE A 283 4.09 52.15 7.38
CA PHE A 283 3.92 50.88 6.66
C PHE A 283 5.22 50.06 6.64
N PRO A 284 5.80 49.70 7.81
CA PRO A 284 7.12 49.07 7.88
C PRO A 284 7.19 47.70 7.21
N LYS A 285 6.04 46.99 7.12
CA LYS A 285 5.92 45.70 6.44
C LYS A 285 5.41 45.83 4.99
N GLN A 286 5.09 47.03 4.52
CA GLN A 286 4.46 47.28 3.23
C GLN A 286 5.06 48.53 2.55
N PRO A 287 6.38 48.55 2.28
CA PRO A 287 7.09 49.73 1.77
C PRO A 287 6.60 50.19 0.38
N LEU A 288 6.04 49.29 -0.43
CA LEU A 288 5.44 49.62 -1.73
C LEU A 288 4.10 50.37 -1.61
N VAL A 289 3.33 50.10 -0.55
CA VAL A 289 2.09 50.84 -0.25
C VAL A 289 2.46 52.26 0.17
N GLU A 290 3.45 52.40 1.05
CA GLU A 290 3.99 53.72 1.43
C GLU A 290 4.48 54.50 0.21
N ALA A 291 5.26 53.86 -0.67
CA ALA A 291 5.77 54.48 -1.89
C ALA A 291 4.64 54.99 -2.81
N SER A 292 3.57 54.21 -2.95
CA SER A 292 2.41 54.57 -3.78
C SER A 292 1.66 55.76 -3.18
N ILE A 293 1.39 55.74 -1.87
CA ILE A 293 0.76 56.87 -1.16
C ILE A 293 1.61 58.14 -1.32
N ARG A 294 2.93 58.04 -1.18
CA ARG A 294 3.85 59.16 -1.39
C ARG A 294 3.84 59.68 -2.81
N ALA A 295 3.80 58.80 -3.83
CA ALA A 295 3.68 59.22 -5.21
C ALA A 295 2.37 60.00 -5.45
N THR A 296 1.25 59.52 -4.92
CA THR A 296 -0.05 60.22 -5.00
C THR A 296 -0.04 61.56 -4.27
N LEU A 297 0.60 61.65 -3.10
CA LEU A 297 0.82 62.93 -2.42
C LEU A 297 1.68 63.87 -3.28
N GLY A 298 2.69 63.33 -3.97
CA GLY A 298 3.49 64.05 -4.95
C GLY A 298 2.64 64.68 -6.06
N ASP A 299 1.76 63.90 -6.69
CA ASP A 299 0.83 64.39 -7.73
C ASP A 299 -0.11 65.49 -7.19
N THR A 300 -0.58 65.31 -5.97
CA THR A 300 -1.47 66.28 -5.30
C THR A 300 -0.73 67.59 -5.04
N PHE A 301 0.52 67.54 -4.55
CA PHE A 301 1.34 68.74 -4.34
C PHE A 301 1.71 69.45 -5.65
N VAL A 302 1.93 68.71 -6.75
CA VAL A 302 2.10 69.31 -8.09
C VAL A 302 0.85 70.08 -8.49
N SER A 303 -0.34 69.51 -8.26
CA SER A 303 -1.63 70.15 -8.58
C SER A 303 -1.86 71.41 -7.74
N LEU A 304 -1.34 71.45 -6.50
CA LEU A 304 -1.33 72.62 -5.64
C LEU A 304 -0.17 73.60 -5.93
N THR A 305 0.62 73.35 -6.97
CA THR A 305 1.82 74.11 -7.36
C THR A 305 2.91 74.17 -6.28
N ASP A 306 2.87 73.27 -5.29
CA ASP A 306 3.94 73.09 -4.30
C ASP A 306 4.98 72.08 -4.78
N TYR A 307 5.80 72.52 -5.73
CA TYR A 307 6.87 71.71 -6.28
C TYR A 307 7.92 71.26 -5.25
N PRO A 308 8.29 72.06 -4.22
CA PRO A 308 9.21 71.61 -3.16
C PRO A 308 8.69 70.39 -2.38
N GLN A 309 7.42 70.39 -1.97
CA GLN A 309 6.84 69.23 -1.28
C GLN A 309 6.66 68.04 -2.21
N ALA A 310 6.19 68.28 -3.45
CA ALA A 310 6.08 67.24 -4.46
C ALA A 310 7.41 66.51 -4.68
N ARG A 311 8.51 67.25 -4.80
CA ARG A 311 9.86 66.70 -4.94
C ARG A 311 10.19 65.76 -3.78
N ASN A 312 10.00 66.20 -2.54
CA ASN A 312 10.34 65.40 -1.36
C ASN A 312 9.54 64.08 -1.34
N GLN A 313 8.24 64.13 -1.69
CA GLN A 313 7.41 62.93 -1.74
C GLN A 313 7.83 61.97 -2.85
N TYR A 314 8.13 62.48 -4.05
CA TYR A 314 8.61 61.65 -5.15
C TYR A 314 10.00 61.05 -4.90
N GLU A 315 10.92 61.79 -4.27
CA GLU A 315 12.23 61.25 -3.91
C GLU A 315 12.09 60.09 -2.90
N ALA A 316 11.24 60.25 -1.89
CA ALA A 316 10.94 59.20 -0.92
C ALA A 316 10.24 57.99 -1.58
N ALA A 317 9.23 58.22 -2.42
CA ALA A 317 8.55 57.18 -3.19
C ALA A 317 9.53 56.41 -4.08
N ARG A 318 10.40 57.12 -4.81
CA ARG A 318 11.39 56.50 -5.69
C ARG A 318 12.39 55.67 -4.91
N ARG A 319 12.87 56.14 -3.77
CA ARG A 319 13.77 55.36 -2.90
C ARG A 319 13.13 54.03 -2.49
N LEU A 320 11.87 54.06 -2.06
CA LEU A 320 11.14 52.86 -1.66
C LEU A 320 10.87 51.92 -2.84
N PHE A 321 10.45 52.43 -4.00
CA PHE A 321 10.28 51.61 -5.20
C PHE A 321 11.60 51.02 -5.70
N THR A 322 12.68 51.80 -5.75
CA THR A 322 14.01 51.29 -6.14
C THR A 322 14.50 50.20 -5.19
N ALA A 323 14.34 50.37 -3.88
CA ALA A 323 14.81 49.41 -2.89
C ALA A 323 14.05 48.07 -2.91
N ASN A 324 12.76 48.09 -3.30
CA ASN A 324 11.90 46.90 -3.21
C ASN A 324 11.55 46.27 -4.56
N SER A 325 11.57 47.04 -5.65
CA SER A 325 11.21 46.59 -7.00
C SER A 325 12.34 46.78 -8.03
N GLY A 326 13.39 47.52 -7.69
CA GLY A 326 14.52 47.79 -8.58
C GLY A 326 14.39 49.13 -9.33
N ALA A 327 15.53 49.61 -9.85
CA ALA A 327 15.64 50.92 -10.49
C ALA A 327 14.87 51.02 -11.82
N GLU A 328 14.73 49.92 -12.55
CA GLU A 328 14.04 49.85 -13.85
C GLU A 328 12.58 49.38 -13.76
N ALA A 329 12.05 49.17 -12.56
CA ALA A 329 10.63 48.81 -12.40
C ALA A 329 9.71 49.93 -12.89
N ALA A 330 8.56 49.57 -13.47
CA ALA A 330 7.62 50.52 -14.07
C ALA A 330 7.23 51.66 -13.11
N ASN A 331 6.94 51.35 -11.84
CA ASN A 331 6.60 52.37 -10.83
C ASN A 331 7.77 53.29 -10.51
N THR A 332 8.99 52.76 -10.44
CA THR A 332 10.22 53.55 -10.22
C THR A 332 10.46 54.51 -11.38
N LEU A 333 10.32 54.03 -12.61
CA LEU A 333 10.47 54.83 -13.82
C LEU A 333 9.37 55.89 -13.92
N GLN A 334 8.12 55.55 -13.61
CA GLN A 334 7.00 56.48 -13.61
C GLN A 334 7.21 57.64 -12.62
N VAL A 335 7.63 57.33 -11.40
CA VAL A 335 8.01 58.36 -10.41
C VAL A 335 9.21 59.16 -10.91
N GLY A 336 10.17 58.52 -11.60
CA GLY A 336 11.27 59.19 -12.29
C GLY A 336 10.80 60.26 -13.28
N VAL A 337 9.80 59.94 -14.12
CA VAL A 337 9.21 60.89 -15.08
C VAL A 337 8.58 62.09 -14.38
N SER A 338 7.76 61.85 -13.36
CA SER A 338 7.10 62.92 -12.59
C SER A 338 8.13 63.78 -11.86
N LEU A 339 9.13 63.17 -11.24
CA LEU A 339 10.19 63.87 -10.52
C LEU A 339 11.07 64.71 -11.46
N THR A 340 11.36 64.24 -12.67
CA THR A 340 12.05 65.05 -13.70
C THR A 340 11.25 66.31 -14.01
N GLY A 341 9.94 66.21 -14.24
CA GLY A 341 9.07 67.37 -14.46
C GLY A 341 9.09 68.36 -13.28
N VAL A 342 9.04 67.85 -12.05
CA VAL A 342 9.13 68.67 -10.83
C VAL A 342 10.47 69.40 -10.74
N TYR A 343 11.59 68.73 -11.08
CA TYR A 343 12.90 69.40 -11.11
C TYR A 343 12.96 70.53 -12.16
N VAL A 344 12.33 70.35 -13.33
CA VAL A 344 12.23 71.42 -14.33
C VAL A 344 11.48 72.63 -13.76
N MET A 345 10.35 72.41 -13.08
CA MET A 345 9.56 73.49 -12.47
C MET A 345 10.29 74.22 -11.34
N LEU A 346 11.18 73.52 -10.63
CA LEU A 346 12.05 74.08 -9.59
C LEU A 346 13.33 74.74 -10.14
N ALA A 347 13.49 74.85 -11.46
CA ALA A 347 14.72 75.30 -12.12
C ALA A 347 15.98 74.49 -11.75
N LYS A 348 15.81 73.25 -11.30
CA LYS A 348 16.88 72.29 -10.96
C LYS A 348 17.29 71.50 -12.19
N TYR A 349 17.83 72.23 -13.17
CA TYR A 349 17.99 71.71 -14.52
C TYR A 349 19.02 70.58 -14.64
N LYS A 350 20.10 70.61 -13.84
CA LYS A 350 21.13 69.55 -13.85
C LYS A 350 20.58 68.24 -13.30
N GLU A 351 19.84 68.30 -12.19
CA GLU A 351 19.20 67.12 -11.59
C GLU A 351 18.09 66.57 -12.50
N ALA A 352 17.32 67.46 -13.15
CA ALA A 352 16.30 67.07 -14.13
C ALA A 352 16.91 66.32 -15.32
N GLU A 353 18.02 66.81 -15.87
CA GLU A 353 18.69 66.19 -17.03
C GLU A 353 19.27 64.83 -16.66
N ALA A 354 20.03 64.76 -15.57
CA ALA A 354 20.66 63.51 -15.12
C ALA A 354 19.62 62.41 -14.87
N LEU A 355 18.53 62.75 -14.16
CA LEU A 355 17.45 61.81 -13.92
C LEU A 355 16.69 61.48 -15.21
N GLY A 356 16.34 62.49 -16.00
CA GLY A 356 15.49 62.34 -17.17
C GLY A 356 16.15 61.50 -18.26
N VAL A 357 17.43 61.72 -18.54
CA VAL A 357 18.18 60.92 -19.54
C VAL A 357 18.30 59.47 -19.10
N GLY A 358 18.68 59.21 -17.84
CA GLY A 358 18.78 57.85 -17.32
C GLY A 358 17.44 57.11 -17.34
N THR A 359 16.35 57.79 -16.93
CA THR A 359 14.99 57.24 -16.96
C THR A 359 14.52 56.97 -18.40
N LEU A 360 14.87 57.83 -19.35
CA LEU A 360 14.48 57.69 -20.76
C LEU A 360 15.12 56.45 -21.39
N VAL A 361 16.41 56.22 -21.13
CA VAL A 361 17.10 55.02 -21.63
C VAL A 361 16.43 53.75 -21.11
N ALA A 362 16.08 53.70 -19.82
CA ALA A 362 15.41 52.55 -19.22
C ALA A 362 13.99 52.36 -19.79
N LEU A 363 13.21 53.43 -19.95
CA LEU A 363 11.87 53.38 -20.54
C LEU A 363 11.89 52.93 -22.00
N ARG A 364 12.83 53.44 -22.82
CA ARG A 364 12.98 53.01 -24.22
C ARG A 364 13.35 51.54 -24.33
N ARG A 365 14.23 51.04 -23.46
CA ARG A 365 14.63 49.63 -23.44
C ARG A 365 13.49 48.71 -23.02
N GLY A 366 12.75 49.08 -21.96
CA GLY A 366 11.73 48.22 -21.36
C GLY A 366 10.34 48.35 -21.99
N ALA A 367 9.86 49.58 -22.15
CA ALA A 367 8.50 49.88 -22.57
C ALA A 367 8.37 50.37 -24.03
N GLY A 368 9.50 50.68 -24.67
CA GLY A 368 9.56 51.17 -26.05
C GLY A 368 9.35 52.68 -26.20
N ASN A 369 9.53 53.14 -27.43
CA ASN A 369 9.48 54.56 -27.79
C ASN A 369 8.05 55.13 -27.79
N ASP A 370 7.05 54.30 -28.08
CA ASP A 370 5.64 54.70 -28.19
C ASP A 370 4.91 54.70 -26.84
N ASN A 371 5.57 54.33 -25.74
CA ASN A 371 4.95 54.31 -24.43
C ASN A 371 4.60 55.75 -23.95
N PRO A 372 3.40 55.99 -23.40
CA PRO A 372 3.00 57.32 -22.93
C PRO A 372 3.97 57.98 -21.95
N SER A 373 4.63 57.19 -21.10
CA SER A 373 5.63 57.70 -20.14
C SER A 373 6.93 58.08 -20.81
N THR A 374 7.35 57.36 -21.87
CA THR A 374 8.49 57.73 -22.72
C THR A 374 8.23 59.07 -23.41
N LEU A 375 7.05 59.23 -24.02
CA LEU A 375 6.65 60.47 -24.71
C LEU A 375 6.57 61.66 -23.75
N ARG A 376 5.97 61.46 -22.57
CA ARG A 376 5.90 62.49 -21.52
C ARG A 376 7.30 62.92 -21.06
N LEU A 377 8.21 61.97 -20.87
CA LEU A 377 9.57 62.27 -20.45
C LEU A 377 10.37 63.02 -21.52
N MET A 378 10.21 62.65 -22.79
CA MET A 378 10.79 63.40 -23.92
C MET A 378 10.26 64.84 -23.95
N SER A 379 8.97 65.05 -23.73
CA SER A 379 8.39 66.40 -23.61
C SER A 379 8.98 67.20 -22.43
N ASN A 380 9.20 66.55 -21.28
CA ASN A 380 9.83 67.18 -20.12
C ASN A 380 11.29 67.57 -20.41
N LEU A 381 12.05 66.73 -21.11
CA LEU A 381 13.43 67.01 -21.54
C LEU A 381 13.49 68.13 -22.60
N GLY A 382 12.57 68.15 -23.56
CA GLY A 382 12.46 69.26 -24.52
C GLY A 382 12.20 70.60 -23.82
N THR A 383 11.27 70.61 -22.85
CA THR A 383 10.99 71.79 -22.01
C THR A 383 12.22 72.21 -21.21
N LEU A 384 12.93 71.25 -20.63
CA LEU A 384 14.18 71.47 -19.90
C LEU A 384 15.23 72.16 -20.78
N TYR A 385 15.48 71.66 -21.99
CA TYR A 385 16.46 72.26 -22.91
C TYR A 385 16.06 73.66 -23.37
N GLN A 386 14.78 73.89 -23.64
CA GLN A 386 14.28 75.22 -23.96
C GLN A 386 14.51 76.21 -22.80
N LYS A 387 14.23 75.80 -21.56
CA LYS A 387 14.45 76.64 -20.36
C LYS A 387 15.93 76.93 -20.09
N GLN A 388 16.85 76.07 -20.55
CA GLN A 388 18.30 76.29 -20.51
C GLN A 388 18.84 77.10 -21.70
N GLY A 389 18.02 77.46 -22.70
CA GLY A 389 18.46 78.12 -23.93
C GLY A 389 19.17 77.18 -24.92
N ARG A 390 19.11 75.87 -24.69
CA ARG A 390 19.69 74.81 -25.54
C ARG A 390 18.73 74.43 -26.64
N TYR A 391 18.43 75.38 -27.53
CA TYR A 391 17.35 75.23 -28.52
C TYR A 391 17.60 74.11 -29.54
N GLN A 392 18.85 73.85 -29.92
CA GLN A 392 19.18 72.76 -30.85
C GLN A 392 18.83 71.38 -30.29
N GLU A 393 19.09 71.14 -29.01
CA GLU A 393 18.75 69.87 -28.35
C GLU A 393 17.24 69.77 -28.09
N ALA A 394 16.58 70.89 -27.78
CA ALA A 394 15.12 70.95 -27.68
C ALA A 394 14.44 70.63 -29.02
N GLU A 395 14.97 71.15 -30.13
CA GLU A 395 14.50 70.86 -31.49
C GLU A 395 14.71 69.39 -31.84
N ALA A 396 15.89 68.84 -31.56
CA ALA A 396 16.18 67.42 -31.82
C ALA A 396 15.20 66.49 -31.08
N VAL A 397 14.94 66.73 -29.79
CA VAL A 397 13.98 65.95 -29.00
C VAL A 397 12.55 66.11 -29.55
N SER A 398 12.18 67.32 -29.99
CA SER A 398 10.85 67.58 -30.55
C SER A 398 10.63 66.89 -31.91
N MET A 399 11.64 66.91 -32.78
CA MET A 399 11.61 66.22 -34.08
C MET A 399 11.52 64.70 -33.93
N GLU A 400 12.09 64.15 -32.85
CA GLU A 400 11.90 62.74 -32.50
C GLU A 400 10.51 62.48 -31.88
N LEU A 401 10.00 63.38 -31.04
CA LEU A 401 8.75 63.21 -30.29
C LEU A 401 7.50 63.28 -31.19
N ILE A 402 7.43 64.25 -32.10
CA ILE A 402 6.22 64.53 -32.89
C ILE A 402 5.74 63.30 -33.68
N PRO A 403 6.59 62.60 -34.46
CA PRO A 403 6.17 61.41 -35.20
C PRO A 403 5.69 60.27 -34.29
N LEU A 404 6.26 60.14 -33.09
CA LEU A 404 5.87 59.11 -32.12
C LEU A 404 4.51 59.44 -31.49
N GLN A 405 4.27 60.70 -31.13
CA GLN A 405 2.96 61.15 -30.63
C GLN A 405 1.85 60.95 -31.67
N SER A 406 2.09 61.26 -32.94
CA SER A 406 1.11 61.04 -34.03
C SER A 406 0.70 59.56 -34.18
N ARG A 407 1.58 58.61 -33.86
CA ARG A 407 1.26 57.17 -33.91
C ARG A 407 0.38 56.72 -32.76
N VAL A 408 0.51 57.34 -31.59
CA VAL A 408 -0.18 56.91 -30.36
C VAL A 408 -1.56 57.55 -30.22
N VAL A 409 -1.71 58.82 -30.60
CA VAL A 409 -2.95 59.58 -30.41
C VAL A 409 -3.91 59.44 -31.60
N GLY A 410 -3.43 58.93 -32.74
CA GLY A 410 -4.16 58.99 -34.01
C GLY A 410 -4.06 60.38 -34.66
N PRO A 411 -4.34 60.50 -35.98
CA PRO A 411 -4.29 61.75 -36.72
C PRO A 411 -5.32 62.80 -36.25
#